data_AF-A0A914X580-F1
#
_entry.id   AF-A0A914X580-F1
#
_cell.length_a   1.000
_cell.length_b   1.000
_cell.length_c   1.000
_cell.angle_alpha   90.00
_cell.angle_beta   90.00
_cell.angle_gamma   90.00
#
_symmetry.space_group_name_H-M   'P 1'
#
loop_
_entity.id
_entity.type
_entity.pdbx_description
1 polymer ?
#
loop_
_entity_poly.entity_id
_entity_poly.type
_entity_poly.pdbx_seq_one_letter_code
_entity_poly.pdbx_strand_id
1 'polypeptide(L)'
;MKATILSVLLLLIVSTLSAQRITGPISPHFQQWLQANGYASNDFNRRDLGSSGSFGGRADENQKIVNQPVVFVHGNSDLALQKDAISTYQTGWDQTAAFFLKEGYTAAELYATTWGPAQSSQALQQTYKCEYVLRIRRFIEAVLAYTNASKIDVIGHSMGVAIARRAVKGGSECNLGAALTNRVDTFLGLAGVNYGLCTCQYAGIITTCNANDGFFPGQCGSQSICAFTLQECVQTQYATFMQNLNEDPTKEGDNIFAFWSNSDEILGQGSKAFGKVTARIPNMNGSKTYNSLKHMDVKDKTGADQLKAVRDHLIDMTDLPGGGFQGNGSSLPTWSLPDISGLISSGLAALQGGGRPENRANLPMLNLPDIPSFFSSSFQSISDSLKNLFNGRLIL
;
A
#
# COMPACT_ATOMS: atom_id res chain seq x y z
N MET A 1 -21.67 -27.10 63.61
CA MET A 1 -21.86 -25.79 62.95
C MET A 1 -20.45 -25.28 62.60
N LYS A 2 -19.81 -25.58 61.46
CA LYS A 2 -20.14 -25.23 60.05
C LYS A 2 -20.58 -23.77 59.90
N ALA A 3 -19.64 -22.82 59.96
CA ALA A 3 -19.75 -21.50 59.33
C ALA A 3 -18.52 -20.61 59.62
N THR A 4 -17.33 -20.88 59.06
CA THR A 4 -16.28 -19.83 58.99
C THR A 4 -15.14 -20.09 57.98
N ILE A 5 -15.40 -20.73 56.83
CA ILE A 5 -14.38 -20.79 55.76
C ILE A 5 -15.09 -20.71 54.41
N LEU A 6 -15.62 -19.55 54.04
CA LEU A 6 -15.99 -19.27 52.64
C LEU A 6 -16.30 -17.78 52.40
N SER A 7 -15.36 -16.87 52.61
CA SER A 7 -15.55 -15.47 52.18
C SER A 7 -14.27 -14.74 51.74
N VAL A 8 -13.16 -15.42 51.47
CA VAL A 8 -11.90 -14.74 51.11
C VAL A 8 -11.34 -15.12 49.72
N LEU A 9 -11.98 -16.01 48.96
CA LEU A 9 -11.44 -16.44 47.66
C LEU A 9 -12.46 -16.36 46.51
N LEU A 10 -12.97 -15.16 46.26
CA LEU A 10 -13.55 -14.84 44.94
C LEU A 10 -13.50 -13.34 44.64
N LEU A 11 -12.34 -12.71 44.86
CA LEU A 11 -11.95 -11.61 43.98
C LEU A 11 -11.53 -12.26 42.66
N LEU A 12 -12.55 -12.60 41.85
CA LEU A 12 -12.39 -12.76 40.42
C LEU A 12 -11.78 -11.45 39.92
N ILE A 13 -10.46 -11.45 39.75
CA ILE A 13 -9.79 -10.51 38.87
C ILE A 13 -10.36 -10.83 37.49
N VAL A 14 -11.50 -10.20 37.16
CA VAL A 14 -11.86 -9.95 35.78
C VAL A 14 -10.86 -8.90 35.33
N SER A 15 -9.62 -9.33 35.09
CA SER A 15 -8.70 -8.61 34.24
C SER A 15 -9.39 -8.65 32.89
N THR A 16 -10.12 -7.58 32.57
CA THR A 16 -10.52 -7.31 31.20
C THR A 16 -9.24 -7.41 30.39
N LEU A 17 -9.12 -8.48 29.59
CA LEU A 17 -8.13 -8.58 28.52
C LEU A 17 -8.50 -7.48 27.52
N SER A 18 -8.19 -6.23 27.87
CA SER A 18 -8.23 -5.14 26.92
C SER A 18 -7.13 -5.50 25.92
N ALA A 19 -7.52 -5.73 24.67
CA ALA A 19 -6.56 -6.01 23.60
C ALA A 19 -5.50 -4.90 23.64
N GLN A 20 -4.23 -5.27 23.82
CA GLN A 20 -3.15 -4.30 23.87
C GLN A 20 -3.13 -3.59 22.52
N ARG A 21 -3.47 -2.29 22.52
CA ARG A 21 -3.45 -1.46 21.32
C ARG A 21 -2.19 -0.62 21.33
N ILE A 22 -1.58 -0.51 20.16
CA ILE A 22 -0.55 0.48 19.95
C ILE A 22 -1.20 1.87 19.97
N THR A 23 -0.53 2.83 20.58
CA THR A 23 -1.01 4.21 20.64
C THR A 23 0.04 5.13 20.02
N GLY A 24 -0.45 6.17 19.36
CA GLY A 24 0.38 7.24 18.85
C GLY A 24 0.20 8.55 19.63
N PRO A 25 1.05 9.56 19.36
CA PRO A 25 2.15 9.52 18.40
C PRO A 25 3.36 8.73 18.95
N ILE A 26 4.51 8.76 18.26
CA ILE A 26 5.78 8.26 18.82
C ILE A 26 6.02 8.75 20.26
N SER A 27 6.64 7.92 21.09
CA SER A 27 6.75 8.19 22.52
C SER A 27 7.50 9.50 22.82
N PRO A 28 7.22 10.18 23.94
CA PRO A 28 7.96 11.38 24.34
C PRO A 28 9.47 11.15 24.40
N HIS A 29 9.88 9.97 24.84
CA HIS A 29 11.28 9.57 24.86
C HIS A 29 11.91 9.53 23.47
N PHE A 30 11.23 8.94 22.49
CA PHE A 30 11.76 8.90 21.13
C PHE A 30 11.75 10.30 20.51
N GLN A 31 10.72 11.11 20.75
CA GLN A 31 10.68 12.51 20.33
C GLN A 31 11.87 13.33 20.89
N GLN A 32 12.19 13.18 22.17
CA GLN A 32 13.33 13.87 22.79
C GLN A 32 14.66 13.40 22.19
N TRP A 33 14.80 12.09 21.97
CA TRP A 33 15.99 11.54 21.32
C TRP A 33 16.15 12.07 19.88
N LEU A 34 15.07 12.11 19.10
CA LEU A 34 15.08 12.64 17.73
C LEU A 34 15.52 14.11 17.70
N GLN A 35 15.04 14.92 18.63
CA GLN A 35 15.44 16.32 18.76
C GLN A 35 16.93 16.45 19.07
N ALA A 36 17.46 15.62 19.99
CA ALA A 36 18.86 15.64 20.38
C ALA A 36 19.82 15.08 19.30
N ASN A 37 19.33 14.28 18.35
CA ASN A 37 20.14 13.56 17.37
C ASN A 37 19.95 14.04 15.92
N GLY A 38 19.52 15.28 15.74
CA GLY A 38 19.47 15.93 14.40
C GLY A 38 18.29 15.52 13.52
N TYR A 39 17.24 14.92 14.09
CA TYR A 39 16.02 14.54 13.36
C TYR A 39 14.84 15.49 13.61
N ALA A 40 15.06 16.61 14.31
CA ALA A 40 14.00 17.56 14.66
C ALA A 40 13.22 18.08 13.44
N SER A 41 13.91 18.35 12.32
CA SER A 41 13.31 18.87 11.09
C SER A 41 12.53 17.84 10.27
N ASN A 42 12.65 16.55 10.60
CA ASN A 42 11.98 15.50 9.85
C ASN A 42 10.48 15.36 10.20
N ASP A 43 10.05 15.91 11.34
CA ASP A 43 8.66 15.87 11.83
C ASP A 43 8.04 14.46 11.81
N PHE A 44 8.78 13.45 12.28
CA PHE A 44 8.26 12.08 12.35
C PHE A 44 7.08 11.93 13.32
N ASN A 45 6.91 12.88 14.24
CA ASN A 45 5.80 12.88 15.19
C ASN A 45 4.45 13.12 14.51
N ARG A 46 4.42 13.87 13.40
CA ARG A 46 3.19 14.19 12.64
C ARG A 46 2.10 14.77 13.52
N ARG A 47 2.42 15.86 14.21
CA ARG A 47 1.48 16.56 15.12
C ARG A 47 0.20 17.01 14.40
N ASP A 48 0.31 17.32 13.10
CA ASP A 48 -0.80 17.67 12.23
C ASP A 48 -1.85 16.55 12.09
N LEU A 49 -1.47 15.30 12.33
CA LEU A 49 -2.34 14.12 12.27
C LEU A 49 -2.74 13.57 13.66
N GLY A 50 -2.29 14.20 14.74
CA GLY A 50 -2.57 13.78 16.11
C GLY A 50 -2.03 12.37 16.43
N SER A 51 -2.79 11.59 17.21
CA SER A 51 -2.41 10.24 17.62
C SER A 51 -2.31 9.23 16.47
N SER A 52 -2.81 9.57 15.28
CA SER A 52 -2.82 8.68 14.12
C SER A 52 -1.61 8.87 13.19
N GLY A 53 -0.79 9.90 13.46
CA GLY A 53 0.31 10.29 12.58
C GLY A 53 1.58 9.44 12.69
N SER A 54 1.78 8.78 13.82
CA SER A 54 2.98 7.98 14.08
C SER A 54 2.80 7.08 15.30
N PHE A 55 3.69 6.12 15.51
CA PHE A 55 3.82 5.38 16.76
C PHE A 55 5.21 4.79 16.91
N GLY A 56 5.55 4.40 18.14
CA GLY A 56 6.77 3.70 18.48
C GLY A 56 7.68 4.46 19.42
N GLY A 57 8.60 3.74 20.04
CA GLY A 57 9.56 4.29 21.00
C GLY A 57 9.41 3.72 22.40
N ARG A 58 10.47 3.82 23.19
CA ARG A 58 10.47 3.33 24.57
C ARG A 58 9.56 4.22 25.44
N ALA A 59 8.95 3.64 26.45
CA ALA A 59 8.27 4.38 27.51
C ALA A 59 9.29 5.14 28.38
N ASP A 60 10.42 4.48 28.67
CA ASP A 60 11.54 5.01 29.45
C ASP A 60 12.86 4.34 29.03
N GLU A 61 13.99 4.89 29.50
CA GLU A 61 15.34 4.43 29.15
C GLU A 61 15.64 2.96 29.54
N ASN A 62 14.91 2.40 30.52
CA ASN A 62 15.14 1.05 31.01
C ASN A 62 14.34 -0.02 30.26
N GLN A 63 13.35 0.37 29.44
CA GLN A 63 12.57 -0.59 28.67
C GLN A 63 13.48 -1.29 27.67
N LYS A 64 13.60 -2.62 27.76
CA LYS A 64 14.46 -3.41 26.87
C LYS A 64 13.81 -3.62 25.50
N ILE A 65 14.66 -3.71 24.48
CA ILE A 65 14.32 -4.19 23.13
C ILE A 65 14.86 -5.60 23.05
N VAL A 66 13.98 -6.56 22.78
CA VAL A 66 14.28 -8.01 22.77
C VAL A 66 14.16 -8.55 21.34
N ASN A 67 13.11 -8.15 20.63
CA ASN A 67 12.90 -8.49 19.22
C ASN A 67 13.61 -7.49 18.31
N GLN A 68 13.87 -7.88 17.06
CA GLN A 68 14.29 -6.92 16.04
C GLN A 68 13.17 -5.88 15.85
N PRO A 69 13.50 -4.57 15.80
CA PRO A 69 12.49 -3.55 15.58
C PRO A 69 11.88 -3.67 14.18
N VAL A 70 10.58 -3.39 14.07
CA VAL A 70 9.83 -3.44 12.81
C VAL A 70 9.42 -2.03 12.42
N VAL A 71 9.75 -1.63 11.19
CA VAL A 71 9.35 -0.35 10.60
C VAL A 71 8.25 -0.60 9.57
N PHE A 72 7.08 0.00 9.79
CA PHE A 72 5.92 -0.11 8.92
C PHE A 72 5.79 1.11 7.99
N VAL A 73 5.52 0.85 6.71
CA VAL A 73 5.40 1.89 5.67
C VAL A 73 4.08 1.73 4.92
N HIS A 74 3.11 2.59 5.25
CA HIS A 74 1.72 2.49 4.78
C HIS A 74 1.56 2.82 3.29
N GLY A 75 0.40 2.46 2.73
CA GLY A 75 0.01 2.70 1.35
C GLY A 75 -0.41 4.14 1.02
N ASN A 76 -0.79 4.38 -0.24
CA ASN A 76 -1.20 5.69 -0.72
C ASN A 76 -2.37 6.25 0.10
N SER A 77 -2.23 7.48 0.59
CA SER A 77 -3.22 8.18 1.43
C SER A 77 -3.64 7.50 2.75
N ASP A 78 -3.08 6.35 3.11
CA ASP A 78 -3.22 5.74 4.43
C ASP A 78 -2.35 6.49 5.47
N LEU A 79 -2.25 5.95 6.68
CA LEU A 79 -1.52 6.56 7.79
C LEU A 79 -0.89 5.52 8.72
N ALA A 80 -0.15 5.98 9.73
CA ALA A 80 0.46 5.09 10.72
C ALA A 80 -0.59 4.33 11.54
N LEU A 81 -1.61 5.01 12.07
CA LEU A 81 -2.76 4.38 12.75
C LEU A 81 -4.07 4.93 12.19
N GLN A 82 -5.16 4.18 12.34
CA GLN A 82 -6.49 4.62 11.92
C GLN A 82 -6.87 5.94 12.61
N LYS A 83 -7.46 6.86 11.83
CA LYS A 83 -8.02 8.12 12.35
C LYS A 83 -9.53 8.07 12.49
N ASP A 84 -10.20 7.47 11.51
CA ASP A 84 -11.66 7.31 11.49
C ASP A 84 -12.00 5.83 11.26
N ALA A 85 -12.77 5.26 12.19
CA ALA A 85 -13.20 3.87 12.17
C ALA A 85 -14.09 3.53 10.95
N ILE A 86 -14.69 4.53 10.30
CA ILE A 86 -15.57 4.36 9.14
C ILE A 86 -14.75 4.20 7.85
N SER A 87 -13.50 4.66 7.81
CA SER A 87 -12.68 4.61 6.60
C SER A 87 -12.20 3.19 6.30
N THR A 88 -12.48 2.71 5.09
CA THR A 88 -12.09 1.37 4.62
C THR A 88 -10.71 1.32 3.97
N TYR A 89 -10.12 2.47 3.63
CA TYR A 89 -8.78 2.58 3.01
C TYR A 89 -7.77 3.36 3.85
N GLN A 90 -8.19 3.90 5.01
CA GLN A 90 -7.33 4.58 5.98
C GLN A 90 -7.33 3.83 7.32
N THR A 91 -6.96 2.55 7.24
CA THR A 91 -7.02 1.58 8.35
C THR A 91 -5.79 1.61 9.25
N GLY A 92 -4.69 2.26 8.83
CA GLY A 92 -3.44 2.27 9.59
C GLY A 92 -2.83 0.89 9.81
N TRP A 93 -1.87 0.77 10.73
CA TRP A 93 -1.26 -0.51 11.10
C TRP A 93 -1.91 -1.16 12.33
N ASP A 94 -3.08 -0.68 12.75
CA ASP A 94 -3.75 -1.08 13.99
C ASP A 94 -3.86 -2.59 14.17
N GLN A 95 -4.35 -3.30 13.15
CA GLN A 95 -4.57 -4.75 13.23
C GLN A 95 -3.26 -5.53 13.25
N THR A 96 -2.30 -5.14 12.42
CA THR A 96 -0.98 -5.78 12.38
C THR A 96 -0.22 -5.54 13.69
N ALA A 97 -0.18 -4.30 14.17
CA ALA A 97 0.49 -3.95 15.42
C ALA A 97 -0.18 -4.63 16.62
N ALA A 98 -1.51 -4.68 16.68
CA ALA A 98 -2.21 -5.42 17.73
C ALA A 98 -1.87 -6.92 17.72
N PHE A 99 -1.70 -7.52 16.54
CA PHE A 99 -1.26 -8.90 16.41
C PHE A 99 0.18 -9.08 16.95
N PHE A 100 1.12 -8.22 16.54
CA PHE A 100 2.51 -8.29 16.99
C PHE A 100 2.61 -8.10 18.52
N LEU A 101 1.87 -7.15 19.09
CA LEU A 101 1.79 -6.93 20.54
C LEU A 101 1.28 -8.17 21.28
N LYS A 102 0.23 -8.82 20.75
CA LYS A 102 -0.30 -10.07 21.30
C LYS A 102 0.73 -11.20 21.29
N GLU A 103 1.61 -11.22 20.29
CA GLU A 103 2.67 -12.23 20.11
C GLU A 103 4.01 -11.84 20.76
N GLY A 104 4.00 -10.86 21.67
CA GLY A 104 5.14 -10.55 22.54
C GLY A 104 6.05 -9.42 22.08
N TYR A 105 5.71 -8.71 21.00
CA TYR A 105 6.36 -7.43 20.69
C TYR A 105 5.88 -6.34 21.64
N THR A 106 6.65 -5.27 21.75
CA THR A 106 6.26 -4.07 22.50
C THR A 106 6.23 -2.82 21.62
N ALA A 107 5.63 -1.73 22.11
CA ALA A 107 5.66 -0.44 21.39
C ALA A 107 7.09 0.12 21.20
N ALA A 108 8.08 -0.37 21.97
CA ALA A 108 9.50 -0.04 21.77
C ALA A 108 10.14 -0.80 20.60
N GLU A 109 9.38 -1.67 19.94
CA GLU A 109 9.86 -2.54 18.85
C GLU A 109 9.04 -2.35 17.57
N LEU A 110 7.97 -1.56 17.59
CA LEU A 110 7.07 -1.33 16.47
C LEU A 110 7.06 0.16 16.14
N TYR A 111 7.35 0.52 14.89
CA TYR A 111 7.57 1.90 14.48
C TYR A 111 6.87 2.24 13.17
N ALA A 112 6.15 3.37 13.15
CA ALA A 112 5.67 3.95 11.91
C ALA A 112 5.60 5.48 12.01
N THR A 113 5.77 6.13 10.86
CA THR A 113 5.46 7.54 10.67
C THR A 113 4.73 7.71 9.35
N THR A 114 3.72 8.58 9.31
CA THR A 114 3.01 8.86 8.08
C THR A 114 3.91 9.66 7.13
N TRP A 115 4.17 9.14 5.93
CA TRP A 115 5.10 9.78 4.99
C TRP A 115 4.48 10.92 4.17
N GLY A 116 3.16 10.86 3.93
CA GLY A 116 2.44 11.80 3.06
C GLY A 116 1.33 12.58 3.77
N PRO A 117 0.40 13.20 3.03
CA PRO A 117 -0.65 14.03 3.61
C PRO A 117 -1.74 13.26 4.35
N ALA A 118 -1.85 11.93 4.17
CA ALA A 118 -2.90 11.08 4.76
C ALA A 118 -4.33 11.58 4.49
N GLN A 119 -4.59 11.97 3.24
CA GLN A 119 -5.90 12.42 2.79
C GLN A 119 -6.36 11.57 1.60
N SER A 120 -7.45 10.83 1.77
CA SER A 120 -8.02 9.98 0.71
C SER A 120 -8.39 10.77 -0.54
N SER A 121 -8.86 12.01 -0.38
CA SER A 121 -9.16 12.93 -1.49
C SER A 121 -7.93 13.30 -2.34
N GLN A 122 -6.73 13.09 -1.81
CA GLN A 122 -5.47 13.37 -2.49
C GLN A 122 -4.80 12.13 -3.11
N ALA A 123 -5.46 10.97 -3.11
CA ALA A 123 -4.84 9.72 -3.58
C ALA A 123 -4.37 9.79 -5.04
N LEU A 124 -5.12 10.48 -5.90
CA LEU A 124 -4.79 10.65 -7.32
C LEU A 124 -3.64 11.64 -7.57
N GLN A 125 -3.20 12.37 -6.54
CA GLN A 125 -2.14 13.37 -6.60
C GLN A 125 -0.81 12.87 -6.00
N GLN A 126 -0.80 11.69 -5.39
CA GLN A 126 0.42 11.13 -4.80
C GLN A 126 1.28 10.42 -5.86
N THR A 127 2.58 10.63 -5.76
CA THR A 127 3.64 10.02 -6.58
C THR A 127 4.81 9.63 -5.69
N TYR A 128 5.80 8.91 -6.22
CA TYR A 128 6.99 8.47 -5.48
C TYR A 128 8.02 9.58 -5.26
N LYS A 129 7.56 10.74 -4.76
CA LYS A 129 8.38 11.92 -4.57
C LYS A 129 9.59 11.62 -3.68
N CYS A 130 10.73 12.21 -4.02
CA CYS A 130 11.95 12.11 -3.21
C CYS A 130 11.73 12.51 -1.75
N GLU A 131 10.85 13.47 -1.47
CA GLU A 131 10.50 13.87 -0.11
C GLU A 131 9.96 12.70 0.73
N TYR A 132 9.05 11.89 0.17
CA TYR A 132 8.44 10.76 0.86
C TYR A 132 9.46 9.63 1.09
N VAL A 133 10.27 9.34 0.07
CA VAL A 133 11.35 8.35 0.15
C VAL A 133 12.41 8.77 1.17
N LEU A 134 12.84 10.03 1.14
CA LEU A 134 13.85 10.56 2.07
C LEU A 134 13.32 10.58 3.51
N ARG A 135 12.03 10.89 3.71
CA ARG A 135 11.40 10.80 5.03
C ARG A 135 11.46 9.37 5.58
N ILE A 136 11.06 8.36 4.80
CA ILE A 136 11.13 6.96 5.23
C ILE A 136 12.57 6.51 5.44
N ARG A 137 13.50 6.90 4.56
CA ARG A 137 14.93 6.65 4.72
C ARG A 137 15.44 7.13 6.07
N ARG A 138 15.19 8.40 6.38
CA ARG A 138 15.65 9.04 7.61
C ARG A 138 14.98 8.42 8.83
N PHE A 139 13.73 7.99 8.72
CA PHE A 139 13.02 7.31 9.81
C PHE A 139 13.64 5.94 10.11
N ILE A 140 13.95 5.14 9.09
CA ILE A 140 14.65 3.85 9.25
C ILE A 140 16.00 4.04 9.95
N GLU A 141 16.80 5.02 9.51
CA GLU A 141 18.09 5.33 10.14
C GLU A 141 17.93 5.78 11.60
N ALA A 142 16.90 6.59 11.89
CA ALA A 142 16.60 7.01 13.25
C ALA A 142 16.21 5.82 14.14
N VAL A 143 15.38 4.90 13.66
CA VAL A 143 14.98 3.69 14.41
C VAL A 143 16.20 2.80 14.66
N LEU A 144 17.03 2.53 13.64
CA LEU A 144 18.27 1.76 13.79
C LEU A 144 19.19 2.38 14.86
N ALA A 145 19.37 3.70 14.84
CA ALA A 145 20.23 4.40 15.79
C ALA A 145 19.63 4.47 17.22
N TYR A 146 18.34 4.74 17.33
CA TYR A 146 17.64 4.87 18.62
C TYR A 146 17.55 3.53 19.38
N THR A 147 17.27 2.46 18.64
CA THR A 147 17.15 1.11 19.21
C THR A 147 18.50 0.46 19.45
N ASN A 148 19.56 0.97 18.79
CA ASN A 148 20.88 0.35 18.68
C ASN A 148 20.82 -1.10 18.15
N ALA A 149 19.79 -1.43 17.36
CA ALA A 149 19.63 -2.74 16.77
C ALA A 149 20.63 -2.95 15.63
N SER A 150 21.22 -4.14 15.54
CA SER A 150 22.09 -4.50 14.41
C SER A 150 21.30 -4.54 13.09
N LYS A 151 20.06 -5.03 13.13
CA LYS A 151 19.13 -5.05 12.00
C LYS A 151 17.70 -4.70 12.44
N ILE A 152 16.88 -4.35 11.47
CA ILE A 152 15.44 -4.18 11.59
C ILE A 152 14.70 -5.00 10.53
N ASP A 153 13.40 -5.16 10.73
CA ASP A 153 12.48 -5.59 9.68
C ASP A 153 11.73 -4.40 9.10
N VAL A 154 11.41 -4.46 7.80
CA VAL A 154 10.65 -3.42 7.10
C VAL A 154 9.43 -4.05 6.44
N ILE A 155 8.24 -3.58 6.81
CA ILE A 155 6.98 -4.03 6.21
C ILE A 155 6.34 -2.87 5.46
N GLY A 156 6.25 -2.99 4.13
CA GLY A 156 5.60 -2.00 3.27
C GLY A 156 4.23 -2.49 2.79
N HIS A 157 3.27 -1.58 2.62
CA HIS A 157 1.99 -1.88 1.98
C HIS A 157 1.74 -1.00 0.77
N SER A 158 1.19 -1.57 -0.31
CA SER A 158 0.78 -0.82 -1.50
C SER A 158 1.91 0.04 -2.06
N MET A 159 1.65 1.34 -2.28
CA MET A 159 2.65 2.35 -2.64
C MET A 159 3.85 2.40 -1.68
N GLY A 160 3.61 2.16 -0.40
CA GLY A 160 4.64 2.14 0.64
C GLY A 160 5.71 1.09 0.41
N VAL A 161 5.41 0.01 -0.34
CA VAL A 161 6.41 -0.99 -0.73
C VAL A 161 7.51 -0.34 -1.56
N ALA A 162 7.19 0.30 -2.68
CA ALA A 162 8.21 0.89 -3.54
C ALA A 162 8.95 2.07 -2.86
N ILE A 163 8.26 2.86 -2.03
CA ILE A 163 8.89 3.90 -1.21
C ILE A 163 9.93 3.28 -0.26
N ALA A 164 9.56 2.24 0.48
CA ALA A 164 10.43 1.58 1.44
C ALA A 164 11.61 0.87 0.74
N ARG A 165 11.36 0.18 -0.37
CA ARG A 165 12.41 -0.45 -1.18
C ARG A 165 13.44 0.57 -1.61
N ARG A 166 13.01 1.72 -2.13
CA ARG A 166 13.94 2.78 -2.55
C ARG A 166 14.71 3.37 -1.37
N ALA A 167 14.04 3.60 -0.24
CA ALA A 167 14.68 4.08 0.99
C ALA A 167 15.78 3.11 1.48
N VAL A 168 15.54 1.80 1.42
CA VAL A 168 16.54 0.81 1.83
C VAL A 168 17.69 0.74 0.83
N LYS A 169 17.42 0.64 -0.48
CA LYS A 169 18.45 0.52 -1.51
C LYS A 169 19.35 1.75 -1.61
N GLY A 170 18.84 2.91 -1.21
CA GLY A 170 19.62 4.14 -1.18
C GLY A 170 19.87 4.67 -2.59
N GLY A 171 21.10 5.13 -2.82
CA GLY A 171 21.54 5.68 -4.11
C GLY A 171 21.59 7.21 -4.13
N SER A 172 22.14 7.74 -5.22
CA SER A 172 22.32 9.18 -5.44
C SER A 172 21.02 9.89 -5.79
N GLU A 173 20.10 9.23 -6.50
CA GLU A 173 18.78 9.79 -6.74
C GLU A 173 18.02 9.90 -5.42
N CYS A 174 17.50 11.11 -5.15
CA CYS A 174 16.99 11.60 -3.86
C CYS A 174 18.02 11.73 -2.72
N ASN A 175 19.33 11.64 -3.00
CA ASN A 175 20.43 11.78 -2.03
C ASN A 175 20.27 10.84 -0.80
N LEU A 176 19.94 9.58 -1.05
CA LEU A 176 19.60 8.61 0.00
C LEU A 176 20.84 7.96 0.64
N GLY A 177 22.02 8.15 0.05
CA GLY A 177 23.27 7.62 0.56
C GLY A 177 23.47 6.13 0.27
N ALA A 178 24.30 5.47 1.07
CA ALA A 178 24.59 4.05 0.90
C ALA A 178 23.37 3.17 1.20
N ALA A 179 23.32 1.99 0.59
CA ALA A 179 22.27 1.01 0.86
C ALA A 179 22.27 0.58 2.34
N LEU A 180 21.07 0.36 2.88
CA LEU A 180 20.84 -0.20 4.21
C LEU A 180 20.63 -1.72 4.18
N THR A 181 20.93 -2.38 3.06
CA THR A 181 20.76 -3.83 2.87
C THR A 181 21.29 -4.64 4.05
N ASN A 182 22.52 -4.36 4.50
CA ASN A 182 23.15 -5.08 5.62
C ASN A 182 22.55 -4.74 7.00
N ARG A 183 21.60 -3.82 7.07
CA ARG A 183 20.89 -3.36 8.27
C ARG A 183 19.40 -3.74 8.25
N VAL A 184 18.93 -4.39 7.18
CA VAL A 184 17.57 -4.93 7.09
C VAL A 184 17.66 -6.45 7.07
N ASP A 185 17.01 -7.09 8.05
CA ASP A 185 16.93 -8.54 8.14
C ASP A 185 15.86 -9.05 7.18
N THR A 186 14.60 -8.66 7.40
CA THR A 186 13.49 -8.97 6.50
C THR A 186 12.87 -7.72 5.88
N PHE A 187 12.69 -7.74 4.56
CA PHE A 187 11.82 -6.82 3.83
C PHE A 187 10.57 -7.57 3.37
N LEU A 188 9.39 -7.13 3.81
CA LEU A 188 8.11 -7.71 3.44
C LEU A 188 7.24 -6.68 2.71
N GLY A 189 6.89 -6.99 1.46
CA GLY A 189 5.92 -6.21 0.69
C GLY A 189 4.51 -6.80 0.74
N LEU A 190 3.51 -5.97 1.04
CA LEU A 190 2.10 -6.36 1.10
C LEU A 190 1.33 -5.62 0.00
N ALA A 191 0.77 -6.35 -0.96
CA ALA A 191 0.02 -5.79 -2.09
C ALA A 191 0.77 -4.63 -2.80
N GLY A 192 2.08 -4.78 -2.98
CA GLY A 192 2.94 -3.73 -3.56
C GLY A 192 2.63 -3.43 -5.02
N VAL A 193 3.03 -2.24 -5.49
CA VAL A 193 2.83 -1.80 -6.89
C VAL A 193 4.18 -1.63 -7.60
N ASN A 194 4.97 -2.69 -7.67
CA ASN A 194 6.33 -2.63 -8.20
C ASN A 194 6.39 -2.60 -9.73
N TYR A 195 5.32 -2.98 -10.43
CA TYR A 195 5.26 -3.01 -11.90
C TYR A 195 4.08 -2.19 -12.47
N GLY A 196 3.64 -1.19 -11.71
CA GLY A 196 2.54 -0.28 -12.08
C GLY A 196 1.15 -0.90 -11.93
N LEU A 197 0.14 -0.08 -12.23
CA LEU A 197 -1.28 -0.46 -12.20
C LEU A 197 -1.82 -0.47 -13.61
N CYS A 198 -2.56 -1.53 -13.95
CA CYS A 198 -3.16 -1.62 -15.29
C CYS A 198 -4.16 -0.48 -15.55
N THR A 199 -4.88 -0.04 -14.53
CA THR A 199 -5.78 1.13 -14.57
C THR A 199 -5.05 2.43 -14.95
N CYS A 200 -3.73 2.50 -14.77
CA CYS A 200 -2.92 3.66 -15.15
C CYS A 200 -2.39 3.63 -16.59
N GLN A 201 -2.65 2.57 -17.37
CA GLN A 201 -2.10 2.43 -18.74
C GLN A 201 -2.44 3.61 -19.65
N TYR A 202 -3.66 4.14 -19.56
CA TYR A 202 -4.13 5.25 -20.40
C TYR A 202 -4.54 6.48 -19.59
N ALA A 203 -4.14 6.52 -18.31
CA ALA A 203 -4.54 7.57 -17.38
C ALA A 203 -3.38 8.51 -17.03
N GLY A 204 -2.38 8.67 -17.92
CA GLY A 204 -1.16 9.45 -17.64
C GLY A 204 -1.39 10.93 -17.33
N ILE A 205 -2.57 11.48 -17.64
CA ILE A 205 -2.98 12.84 -17.22
C ILE A 205 -3.30 12.93 -15.72
N ILE A 206 -3.57 11.80 -15.06
CA ILE A 206 -3.76 11.72 -13.61
C ILE A 206 -2.37 11.61 -12.98
N THR A 207 -2.04 12.52 -12.08
CA THR A 207 -0.69 12.61 -11.48
C THR A 207 -0.18 11.27 -10.96
N THR A 208 -0.99 10.52 -10.21
CA THR A 208 -0.57 9.22 -9.66
C THR A 208 -0.26 8.16 -10.73
N CYS A 209 -0.75 8.32 -11.96
CA CYS A 209 -0.55 7.39 -13.08
C CYS A 209 0.55 7.83 -14.06
N ASN A 210 1.31 8.89 -13.75
CA ASN A 210 2.31 9.41 -14.67
C ASN A 210 3.49 8.42 -14.89
N ALA A 211 4.21 8.60 -16.00
CA ALA A 211 5.31 7.71 -16.44
C ALA A 211 6.68 7.99 -15.82
N ASN A 212 6.82 8.99 -14.94
CA ASN A 212 8.07 9.31 -14.26
C ASN A 212 8.11 8.66 -12.87
N ASP A 213 7.23 9.10 -11.99
CA ASP A 213 7.17 8.71 -10.57
C ASP A 213 5.74 8.30 -10.15
N GLY A 214 4.90 7.89 -11.11
CA GLY A 214 3.57 7.35 -10.86
C GLY A 214 3.47 5.83 -11.08
N PHE A 215 2.25 5.32 -11.26
CA PHE A 215 1.96 3.90 -11.42
C PHE A 215 1.81 3.46 -12.88
N PHE A 216 2.39 4.18 -13.85
CA PHE A 216 2.32 3.78 -15.24
C PHE A 216 2.88 2.35 -15.44
N PRO A 217 2.09 1.40 -15.98
CA PRO A 217 2.49 -0.01 -16.11
C PRO A 217 3.40 -0.29 -17.31
N GLY A 218 3.70 0.74 -18.11
CA GLY A 218 4.59 0.64 -19.25
C GLY A 218 3.99 -0.06 -20.45
N GLN A 219 4.85 -0.73 -21.19
CA GLN A 219 4.55 -1.41 -22.43
C GLN A 219 4.98 -2.87 -22.36
N CYS A 220 4.38 -3.67 -23.22
CA CYS A 220 4.63 -5.10 -23.30
C CYS A 220 4.55 -5.58 -24.74
N GLY A 221 5.69 -5.57 -25.45
CA GLY A 221 5.79 -6.08 -26.82
C GLY A 221 4.60 -5.65 -27.70
N SER A 222 3.89 -6.63 -28.27
CA SER A 222 2.69 -6.41 -29.08
C SER A 222 1.36 -6.36 -28.30
N GLN A 223 1.39 -6.53 -26.96
CA GLN A 223 0.18 -6.52 -26.14
C GLN A 223 -0.30 -5.09 -25.94
N SER A 224 -1.48 -4.78 -26.49
CA SER A 224 -2.03 -3.42 -26.42
C SER A 224 -2.71 -3.13 -25.09
N ILE A 225 -3.27 -4.11 -24.37
CA ILE A 225 -4.05 -3.88 -23.13
C ILE A 225 -3.50 -4.73 -22.00
N CYS A 226 -3.09 -4.08 -20.90
CA CYS A 226 -2.46 -4.77 -19.77
C CYS A 226 -3.37 -5.75 -19.02
N ALA A 227 -4.70 -5.63 -19.17
CA ALA A 227 -5.68 -6.47 -18.49
C ALA A 227 -5.90 -7.82 -19.20
N PHE A 228 -5.58 -7.92 -20.49
CA PHE A 228 -5.85 -9.10 -21.31
C PHE A 228 -4.55 -9.75 -21.76
N THR A 229 -4.05 -10.65 -20.93
CA THR A 229 -2.76 -11.30 -21.20
C THR A 229 -2.88 -12.81 -21.15
N LEU A 230 -2.43 -13.48 -22.21
CA LEU A 230 -2.35 -14.94 -22.27
C LEU A 230 -1.08 -15.48 -21.59
N GLN A 231 -0.02 -14.67 -21.49
CA GLN A 231 1.26 -15.02 -20.88
C GLN A 231 1.86 -13.81 -20.16
N GLU A 232 2.65 -14.08 -19.11
CA GLU A 232 3.47 -13.06 -18.44
C GLU A 232 4.45 -12.43 -19.43
N CYS A 233 4.56 -11.11 -19.34
CA CYS A 233 5.38 -10.30 -20.22
C CYS A 233 6.58 -9.68 -19.51
N VAL A 234 7.66 -9.47 -20.26
CA VAL A 234 8.73 -8.56 -19.86
C VAL A 234 8.26 -7.12 -20.10
N GLN A 235 7.68 -6.51 -19.08
CA GLN A 235 7.31 -5.10 -19.09
C GLN A 235 8.54 -4.22 -19.29
N THR A 236 8.41 -3.21 -20.16
CA THR A 236 9.45 -2.20 -20.44
C THR A 236 8.83 -0.81 -20.39
N GLN A 237 9.62 0.22 -20.16
CA GLN A 237 9.16 1.62 -20.18
C GLN A 237 7.96 1.88 -19.25
N TYR A 238 7.88 1.16 -18.13
CA TYR A 238 6.96 1.52 -17.04
C TYR A 238 7.57 2.69 -16.25
N ALA A 239 6.84 3.22 -15.29
CA ALA A 239 7.24 4.48 -14.66
C ALA A 239 8.73 4.47 -14.21
N THR A 240 9.48 5.49 -14.62
CA THR A 240 10.95 5.58 -14.53
C THR A 240 11.48 5.22 -13.14
N PHE A 241 10.86 5.74 -12.08
CA PHE A 241 11.23 5.43 -10.70
C PHE A 241 11.21 3.92 -10.41
N MET A 242 10.16 3.21 -10.85
CA MET A 242 9.96 1.78 -10.59
C MET A 242 10.89 0.97 -11.48
N GLN A 243 11.08 1.40 -12.72
CA GLN A 243 12.00 0.73 -13.62
C GLN A 243 13.42 0.77 -13.07
N ASN A 244 13.92 1.95 -12.69
CA ASN A 244 15.21 2.10 -12.03
C ASN A 244 15.29 1.27 -10.74
N LEU A 245 14.24 1.29 -9.92
CA LEU A 245 14.19 0.54 -8.67
C LEU A 245 14.25 -0.99 -8.87
N ASN A 246 13.65 -1.49 -9.95
CA ASN A 246 13.64 -2.91 -10.27
C ASN A 246 14.90 -3.40 -10.99
N GLU A 247 15.55 -2.52 -11.76
CA GLU A 247 16.79 -2.80 -12.48
C GLU A 247 18.03 -2.69 -11.58
N ASP A 248 17.95 -1.94 -10.48
CA ASP A 248 19.00 -1.90 -9.46
C ASP A 248 19.16 -3.28 -8.80
N PRO A 249 20.36 -3.91 -8.86
CA PRO A 249 20.60 -5.23 -8.27
C PRO A 249 20.71 -5.23 -6.74
N THR A 250 20.76 -4.06 -6.11
CA THR A 250 20.84 -3.92 -4.65
C THR A 250 19.61 -4.54 -3.98
N LYS A 251 19.84 -5.40 -2.98
CA LYS A 251 18.78 -6.08 -2.23
C LYS A 251 18.18 -5.20 -1.14
N GLU A 252 16.91 -5.44 -0.83
CA GLU A 252 16.17 -4.74 0.22
C GLU A 252 16.36 -5.33 1.63
N GLY A 253 17.09 -6.43 1.76
CA GLY A 253 17.41 -7.08 3.02
C GLY A 253 18.03 -8.46 2.79
N ASP A 254 18.31 -9.19 3.86
CA ASP A 254 18.76 -10.58 3.78
C ASP A 254 17.63 -11.49 3.27
N ASN A 255 16.41 -11.25 3.77
CA ASN A 255 15.19 -11.95 3.40
C ASN A 255 14.19 -10.98 2.77
N ILE A 256 13.67 -11.32 1.59
CA ILE A 256 12.75 -10.50 0.82
C ILE A 256 11.51 -11.33 0.51
N PHE A 257 10.36 -10.85 0.95
CA PHE A 257 9.08 -11.55 0.81
C PHE A 257 8.01 -10.64 0.24
N ALA A 258 7.03 -11.22 -0.44
CA ALA A 258 5.89 -10.48 -0.96
C ALA A 258 4.56 -11.24 -0.83
N PHE A 259 3.53 -10.56 -0.32
CA PHE A 259 2.18 -11.07 -0.20
C PHE A 259 1.22 -10.30 -1.11
N TRP A 260 0.28 -10.98 -1.74
CA TRP A 260 -0.77 -10.34 -2.56
C TRP A 260 -2.02 -11.20 -2.66
N SER A 261 -3.08 -10.66 -3.25
CA SER A 261 -4.35 -11.36 -3.43
C SER A 261 -4.80 -11.41 -4.88
N ASN A 262 -5.40 -12.51 -5.29
CA ASN A 262 -6.05 -12.64 -6.60
C ASN A 262 -7.33 -11.79 -6.70
N SER A 263 -7.89 -11.39 -5.55
CA SER A 263 -9.14 -10.61 -5.41
C SER A 263 -8.91 -9.16 -5.00
N ASP A 264 -7.67 -8.66 -5.13
CA ASP A 264 -7.31 -7.27 -4.85
C ASP A 264 -7.98 -6.32 -5.86
N GLU A 265 -8.91 -5.51 -5.37
CA GLU A 265 -9.72 -4.58 -6.15
C GLU A 265 -8.95 -3.36 -6.67
N ILE A 266 -7.78 -3.06 -6.09
CA ILE A 266 -6.95 -1.92 -6.48
C ILE A 266 -5.89 -2.35 -7.50
N LEU A 267 -5.22 -3.49 -7.25
CA LEU A 267 -4.24 -4.05 -8.18
C LEU A 267 -4.90 -4.72 -9.39
N GLY A 268 -6.21 -5.00 -9.30
CA GLY A 268 -7.00 -5.62 -10.35
C GLY A 268 -6.88 -7.15 -10.33
N GLN A 269 -7.51 -7.78 -11.33
CA GLN A 269 -7.63 -9.24 -11.39
C GLN A 269 -6.27 -9.94 -11.29
N GLY A 270 -6.11 -10.81 -10.28
CA GLY A 270 -4.86 -11.54 -10.07
C GLY A 270 -3.69 -10.68 -9.58
N SER A 271 -3.91 -9.40 -9.25
CA SER A 271 -2.86 -8.40 -9.00
C SER A 271 -1.88 -8.26 -10.16
N LYS A 272 -2.36 -8.31 -11.41
CA LYS A 272 -1.51 -8.35 -12.61
C LYS A 272 -1.57 -7.09 -13.47
N ALA A 273 -0.40 -6.71 -13.99
CA ALA A 273 -0.26 -5.82 -15.14
C ALA A 273 0.55 -6.56 -16.21
N PHE A 274 0.02 -6.67 -17.43
CA PHE A 274 0.66 -7.42 -18.52
C PHE A 274 1.01 -8.87 -18.14
N GLY A 275 0.12 -9.54 -17.40
CA GLY A 275 0.29 -10.92 -16.95
C GLY A 275 1.28 -11.10 -15.78
N LYS A 276 2.03 -10.05 -15.45
CA LYS A 276 3.00 -10.04 -14.35
C LYS A 276 2.35 -9.55 -13.07
N VAL A 277 2.57 -10.28 -11.97
CA VAL A 277 2.06 -9.87 -10.66
C VAL A 277 2.82 -8.62 -10.18
N THR A 278 2.10 -7.51 -10.01
CA THR A 278 2.71 -6.20 -9.69
C THR A 278 3.30 -6.14 -8.28
N ALA A 279 2.80 -6.95 -7.35
CA ALA A 279 3.32 -7.05 -5.99
C ALA A 279 4.67 -7.78 -5.85
N ARG A 280 5.14 -8.44 -6.91
CA ARG A 280 6.45 -9.11 -6.89
C ARG A 280 7.56 -8.12 -6.64
N ILE A 281 8.51 -8.51 -5.80
CA ILE A 281 9.76 -7.80 -5.59
C ILE A 281 10.86 -8.58 -6.35
N PRO A 282 11.67 -7.92 -7.18
CA PRO A 282 12.83 -8.56 -7.81
C PRO A 282 13.69 -9.31 -6.77
N ASN A 283 14.12 -10.52 -7.11
CA ASN A 283 14.98 -11.36 -6.27
C ASN A 283 14.40 -11.75 -4.90
N MET A 284 13.07 -11.69 -4.72
CA MET A 284 12.43 -12.15 -3.48
C MET A 284 12.69 -13.63 -3.20
N ASN A 285 12.90 -13.97 -1.93
CA ASN A 285 13.09 -15.32 -1.42
C ASN A 285 11.80 -16.14 -1.47
N GLY A 286 10.64 -15.50 -1.40
CA GLY A 286 9.36 -16.19 -1.47
C GLY A 286 8.16 -15.25 -1.50
N SER A 287 6.98 -15.83 -1.64
CA SER A 287 5.73 -15.08 -1.69
C SER A 287 4.51 -15.90 -1.25
N LYS A 288 3.46 -15.22 -0.80
CA LYS A 288 2.15 -15.82 -0.49
C LYS A 288 1.05 -15.15 -1.31
N THR A 289 0.19 -15.96 -1.92
CA THR A 289 -0.99 -15.50 -2.67
C THR A 289 -2.24 -15.88 -1.91
N TYR A 290 -3.15 -14.92 -1.73
CA TYR A 290 -4.47 -15.15 -1.18
C TYR A 290 -5.53 -15.12 -2.27
N ASN A 291 -6.67 -15.76 -2.06
CA ASN A 291 -7.71 -15.86 -3.09
C ASN A 291 -8.88 -14.89 -2.88
N SER A 292 -9.12 -14.38 -1.68
CA SER A 292 -10.33 -13.61 -1.34
C SER A 292 -10.08 -12.27 -0.65
N LEU A 293 -8.83 -11.94 -0.31
CA LEU A 293 -8.52 -10.71 0.42
C LEU A 293 -8.61 -9.49 -0.49
N LYS A 294 -9.18 -8.40 0.04
CA LYS A 294 -9.15 -7.06 -0.57
C LYS A 294 -7.80 -6.38 -0.37
N HIS A 295 -7.60 -5.22 -0.99
CA HIS A 295 -6.31 -4.53 -0.98
C HIS A 295 -5.78 -4.22 0.44
N MET A 296 -6.65 -3.72 1.31
CA MET A 296 -6.32 -3.46 2.71
C MET A 296 -6.25 -4.73 3.54
N ASP A 297 -7.06 -5.75 3.21
CA ASP A 297 -7.09 -7.01 3.93
C ASP A 297 -5.74 -7.76 3.88
N VAL A 298 -4.98 -7.63 2.79
CA VAL A 298 -3.63 -8.21 2.70
C VAL A 298 -2.73 -7.65 3.81
N LYS A 299 -2.93 -6.41 4.24
CA LYS A 299 -2.26 -5.80 5.41
C LYS A 299 -2.97 -6.17 6.71
N ASP A 300 -4.30 -6.05 6.77
CA ASP A 300 -5.02 -6.07 8.05
C ASP A 300 -5.27 -7.47 8.60
N LYS A 301 -5.39 -8.47 7.73
CA LYS A 301 -5.86 -9.82 8.10
C LYS A 301 -4.76 -10.87 8.09
N THR A 302 -3.52 -10.50 7.76
CA THR A 302 -2.41 -11.45 7.56
C THR A 302 -1.31 -11.31 8.62
N GLY A 303 -1.57 -10.64 9.75
CA GLY A 303 -0.58 -10.39 10.80
C GLY A 303 0.19 -11.63 11.25
N ALA A 304 -0.46 -12.80 11.30
CA ALA A 304 0.19 -14.08 11.61
C ALA A 304 1.25 -14.49 10.57
N ASP A 305 0.93 -14.35 9.28
CA ASP A 305 1.86 -14.65 8.19
C ASP A 305 2.96 -13.59 8.10
N GLN A 306 2.64 -12.33 8.37
CA GLN A 306 3.63 -11.25 8.42
C GLN A 306 4.66 -11.52 9.53
N LEU A 307 4.20 -11.91 10.72
CA LEU A 307 5.07 -12.22 11.85
C LEU A 307 5.98 -13.41 11.55
N LYS A 308 5.44 -14.49 10.97
CA LYS A 308 6.24 -15.65 10.53
C LYS A 308 7.31 -15.26 9.50
N ALA A 309 6.97 -14.38 8.55
CA ALA A 309 7.92 -13.92 7.55
C ALA A 309 9.06 -13.10 8.18
N VAL A 310 8.77 -12.15 9.07
CA VAL A 310 9.80 -11.26 9.64
C VAL A 310 10.61 -11.91 10.76
N ARG A 311 9.96 -12.70 11.63
CA ARG A 311 10.63 -13.32 12.79
C ARG A 311 11.29 -14.64 12.45
N ASP A 312 10.61 -15.47 11.65
CA ASP A 312 10.98 -16.87 11.44
C ASP A 312 11.53 -17.11 10.01
N HIS A 313 11.46 -16.11 9.11
CA HIS A 313 11.84 -16.18 7.69
C HIS A 313 11.08 -17.27 6.92
N LEU A 314 9.86 -17.56 7.35
CA LEU A 314 9.01 -18.59 6.77
C LEU A 314 7.81 -18.01 6.05
N ILE A 315 7.48 -18.62 4.90
CA ILE A 315 6.19 -18.45 4.23
C ILE A 315 5.57 -19.83 4.06
N ASP A 316 4.39 -20.05 4.64
CA ASP A 316 3.62 -21.26 4.39
C ASP A 316 3.17 -21.27 2.93
N MET A 317 3.72 -22.20 2.15
CA MET A 317 3.48 -22.39 0.72
C MET A 317 2.11 -23.01 0.39
N THR A 318 1.15 -22.96 1.30
CA THR A 318 -0.22 -23.44 1.06
C THR A 318 -0.96 -22.42 0.20
N ASP A 319 -0.62 -22.36 -1.09
CA ASP A 319 -1.46 -21.99 -2.24
C ASP A 319 -0.59 -21.75 -3.50
N LEU A 320 0.30 -22.70 -3.83
CA LEU A 320 0.79 -22.82 -5.20
C LEU A 320 -0.24 -23.59 -6.03
N PRO A 321 -0.77 -23.06 -7.14
CA PRO A 321 -1.44 -23.89 -8.14
C PRO A 321 -0.34 -24.68 -8.88
N GLY A 322 0.07 -25.79 -8.29
CA GLY A 322 0.96 -26.77 -8.90
C GLY A 322 0.15 -27.83 -9.64
N GLY A 323 0.12 -27.73 -10.97
CA GLY A 323 0.09 -28.89 -11.87
C GLY A 323 -1.27 -29.53 -12.18
N GLY A 324 -1.65 -29.49 -13.46
CA GLY A 324 -2.61 -30.44 -14.04
C GLY A 324 -3.50 -29.86 -15.13
N PHE A 325 -2.95 -29.63 -16.33
CA PHE A 325 -3.79 -29.73 -17.54
C PHE A 325 -4.18 -31.20 -17.69
N GLN A 326 -5.41 -31.55 -17.30
CA GLN A 326 -6.12 -32.67 -17.90
C GLN A 326 -7.27 -32.08 -18.71
N GLY A 327 -7.16 -32.22 -20.03
CA GLY A 327 -8.26 -31.95 -20.94
C GLY A 327 -9.39 -32.95 -20.73
N ASN A 328 -10.62 -32.44 -20.63
CA ASN A 328 -11.80 -33.02 -21.25
C ASN A 328 -13.00 -32.07 -21.15
N GLY A 329 -13.72 -31.91 -22.27
CA GLY A 329 -15.17 -31.69 -22.28
C GLY A 329 -15.71 -30.27 -22.11
N SER A 330 -15.85 -29.57 -23.23
CA SER A 330 -17.02 -28.74 -23.63
C SER A 330 -17.99 -28.20 -22.56
N SER A 331 -17.89 -26.89 -22.26
CA SER A 331 -19.02 -25.94 -22.22
C SER A 331 -18.50 -24.51 -22.00
N LEU A 332 -18.78 -23.59 -22.92
CA LEU A 332 -18.45 -22.16 -22.77
C LEU A 332 -19.36 -21.51 -21.71
N PRO A 333 -18.84 -20.84 -20.67
CA PRO A 333 -19.67 -20.03 -19.79
C PRO A 333 -20.03 -18.71 -20.46
N THR A 334 -21.32 -18.36 -20.43
CA THR A 334 -21.85 -17.08 -20.88
C THR A 334 -21.42 -15.96 -19.92
N TRP A 335 -20.75 -14.94 -20.44
CA TRP A 335 -20.31 -13.76 -19.69
C TRP A 335 -21.44 -12.74 -19.58
N SER A 336 -21.80 -12.34 -18.37
CA SER A 336 -22.56 -11.11 -18.09
C SER A 336 -21.58 -9.95 -17.83
N LEU A 337 -21.82 -8.80 -18.46
CA LEU A 337 -21.04 -7.58 -18.28
C LEU A 337 -21.07 -7.12 -16.80
N PRO A 338 -19.94 -6.67 -16.22
CA PRO A 338 -19.93 -6.12 -14.86
C PRO A 338 -20.68 -4.79 -14.79
N ASP A 339 -21.45 -4.61 -13.71
CA ASP A 339 -22.18 -3.38 -13.38
C ASP A 339 -21.19 -2.26 -13.03
N ILE A 340 -21.20 -1.20 -13.84
CA ILE A 340 -20.30 -0.04 -13.77
C ILE A 340 -20.89 1.12 -12.95
N SER A 341 -22.08 0.95 -12.36
CA SER A 341 -22.80 2.00 -11.62
C SER A 341 -22.02 2.55 -10.40
N GLY A 342 -21.15 1.75 -9.78
CA GLY A 342 -20.35 2.14 -8.62
C GLY A 342 -19.21 3.13 -8.91
N LEU A 343 -18.70 3.19 -10.15
CA LEU A 343 -17.59 4.09 -10.54
C LEU A 343 -18.07 5.50 -10.90
N ILE A 344 -19.36 5.67 -11.19
CA ILE A 344 -19.96 6.96 -11.54
C ILE A 344 -20.38 7.73 -10.27
N SER A 345 -20.80 7.01 -9.23
CA SER A 345 -21.25 7.60 -7.96
C SER A 345 -20.13 8.35 -7.19
N SER A 346 -18.91 7.82 -7.20
CA SER A 346 -17.77 8.39 -6.49
C SER A 346 -17.13 9.60 -7.19
N GLY A 347 -17.35 9.76 -8.51
CA GLY A 347 -16.93 10.93 -9.28
C GLY A 347 -17.92 12.11 -9.22
N LEU A 348 -19.22 11.85 -9.13
CA LEU A 348 -20.24 12.91 -9.12
C LEU A 348 -20.40 13.60 -7.76
N ALA A 349 -20.12 12.91 -6.64
CA ALA A 349 -20.16 13.52 -5.31
C ALA A 349 -19.09 14.62 -5.12
N ALA A 350 -17.98 14.55 -5.86
CA ALA A 350 -16.90 15.54 -5.82
C ALA A 350 -17.20 16.82 -6.65
N LEU A 351 -18.26 16.82 -7.47
CA LEU A 351 -18.62 17.95 -8.35
C LEU A 351 -19.80 18.79 -7.85
N GLN A 352 -20.46 18.40 -6.75
CA GLN A 352 -21.62 19.13 -6.20
C GLN A 352 -21.28 20.02 -5.00
N GLY A 353 -20.02 20.06 -4.54
CA GLY A 353 -19.56 20.88 -3.42
C GLY A 353 -18.72 22.08 -3.87
N GLY A 354 -19.29 23.03 -4.61
CA GLY A 354 -18.57 24.25 -4.99
C GLY A 354 -19.47 25.30 -5.65
N GLY A 355 -19.65 26.44 -4.99
CA GLY A 355 -20.50 27.53 -5.46
C GLY A 355 -20.08 28.11 -6.82
N ARG A 356 -21.08 28.57 -7.58
CA ARG A 356 -20.92 29.33 -8.84
C ARG A 356 -20.09 30.60 -8.60
N PRO A 357 -19.31 31.04 -9.61
CA PRO A 357 -19.86 32.13 -10.44
C PRO A 357 -19.65 31.96 -11.96
N GLU A 358 -20.43 32.76 -12.66
CA GLU A 358 -20.61 32.90 -14.10
C GLU A 358 -19.35 33.44 -14.81
N ASN A 359 -19.01 32.87 -15.98
CA ASN A 359 -18.86 33.62 -17.24
C ASN A 359 -18.43 32.71 -18.39
N ARG A 360 -19.16 32.79 -19.51
CA ARG A 360 -18.84 32.12 -20.78
C ARG A 360 -17.68 32.84 -21.47
N ALA A 361 -16.66 32.09 -21.86
CA ALA A 361 -15.74 32.49 -22.92
C ALA A 361 -15.37 31.26 -23.78
N ASN A 362 -15.42 31.45 -25.10
CA ASN A 362 -15.22 30.48 -26.15
C ASN A 362 -13.83 29.82 -26.11
N LEU A 363 -13.76 28.50 -26.34
CA LEU A 363 -12.53 27.78 -26.71
C LEU A 363 -12.58 27.39 -28.20
N PRO A 364 -11.45 27.43 -28.95
CA PRO A 364 -11.42 27.09 -30.37
C PRO A 364 -11.39 25.57 -30.59
N MET A 365 -12.03 25.11 -31.67
CA MET A 365 -12.00 23.71 -32.10
C MET A 365 -10.60 23.29 -32.55
N LEU A 366 -10.06 22.23 -31.95
CA LEU A 366 -8.88 21.50 -32.40
C LEU A 366 -9.33 20.40 -33.38
N ASN A 367 -8.81 20.44 -34.61
CA ASN A 367 -9.01 19.39 -35.62
C ASN A 367 -8.27 18.10 -35.21
N LEU A 368 -8.98 16.97 -35.20
CA LEU A 368 -8.42 15.62 -35.07
C LEU A 368 -8.07 15.08 -36.47
N PRO A 369 -6.97 14.30 -36.63
CA PRO A 369 -6.66 13.63 -37.90
C PRO A 369 -7.53 12.38 -38.12
N ASP A 370 -7.79 12.06 -39.39
CA ASP A 370 -8.68 10.99 -39.86
C ASP A 370 -8.24 9.57 -39.44
N ILE A 371 -9.18 8.78 -38.92
CA ILE A 371 -9.02 7.36 -38.57
C ILE A 371 -9.54 6.48 -39.74
N PRO A 372 -8.81 5.44 -40.18
CA PRO A 372 -9.26 4.54 -41.26
C PRO A 372 -10.56 3.80 -40.94
N SER A 373 -11.39 3.63 -41.97
CA SER A 373 -12.79 3.18 -41.94
C SER A 373 -12.99 1.67 -41.66
N PHE A 374 -12.61 1.19 -40.47
CA PHE A 374 -12.94 -0.17 -40.02
C PHE A 374 -13.68 -0.27 -38.67
N PHE A 375 -14.06 0.86 -38.05
CA PHE A 375 -14.72 0.89 -36.73
C PHE A 375 -15.97 1.79 -36.65
N SER A 376 -16.85 1.79 -37.66
CA SER A 376 -18.01 2.71 -37.69
C SER A 376 -19.26 2.24 -36.93
N SER A 377 -19.39 0.97 -36.55
CA SER A 377 -20.66 0.47 -35.95
C SER A 377 -20.68 0.50 -34.42
N SER A 378 -19.54 0.38 -33.73
CA SER A 378 -19.49 0.32 -32.26
C SER A 378 -19.42 1.70 -31.59
N PHE A 379 -18.95 2.74 -32.29
CA PHE A 379 -18.88 4.10 -31.75
C PHE A 379 -20.22 4.85 -31.81
N GLN A 380 -21.10 4.50 -32.75
CA GLN A 380 -22.41 5.13 -32.88
C GLN A 380 -23.29 4.86 -31.65
N SER A 381 -23.23 3.62 -31.11
CA SER A 381 -23.96 3.23 -29.90
C SER A 381 -23.51 3.99 -28.65
N ILE A 382 -22.22 4.31 -28.53
CA ILE A 382 -21.67 5.03 -27.37
C ILE A 382 -21.98 6.54 -27.49
N SER A 383 -21.95 7.09 -28.71
CA SER A 383 -22.34 8.48 -28.98
C SER A 383 -23.82 8.75 -28.69
N ASP A 384 -24.70 7.82 -29.04
CA ASP A 384 -26.15 7.98 -28.87
C ASP A 384 -26.59 7.77 -27.41
N SER A 385 -25.93 6.90 -26.64
CA SER A 385 -26.14 6.80 -25.18
C SER A 385 -25.70 8.06 -24.43
N LEU A 386 -24.62 8.72 -24.86
CA LEU A 386 -24.15 9.96 -24.25
C LEU A 386 -25.07 11.15 -24.58
N LYS A 387 -25.63 11.23 -25.79
CA LYS A 387 -26.58 12.31 -26.16
C LYS A 387 -27.88 12.28 -25.36
N ASN A 388 -28.37 11.10 -24.98
CA ASN A 388 -29.60 10.96 -24.21
C ASN A 388 -29.44 11.34 -22.71
N LEU A 389 -28.22 11.30 -22.18
CA LEU A 389 -27.91 11.73 -20.81
C LEU A 389 -27.86 13.26 -20.63
N PHE A 390 -27.62 14.03 -21.69
CA PHE A 390 -27.46 15.49 -21.62
C PHE A 390 -28.72 16.31 -21.96
N ASN A 391 -29.83 15.68 -22.40
CA ASN A 391 -31.04 16.40 -22.83
C ASN A 391 -32.29 16.22 -21.93
N GLY A 392 -32.14 15.68 -20.72
CA GLY A 392 -33.24 15.56 -19.75
C GLY A 392 -33.62 16.89 -19.08
N ARG A 393 -34.44 17.72 -19.76
CA ARG A 393 -35.13 18.87 -19.17
C ARG A 393 -36.25 18.39 -18.22
N LEU A 394 -36.28 18.98 -17.01
CA LEU A 394 -37.47 19.09 -16.16
C LEU A 394 -38.67 19.56 -16.99
N ILE A 395 -39.80 18.83 -16.93
CA ILE A 395 -41.15 19.41 -16.95
C ILE A 395 -42.05 18.55 -16.04
N LEU A 396 -42.50 19.17 -14.94
CA LEU A 396 -43.58 18.87 -13.98
C LEU A 396 -43.64 17.48 -13.31
#